data_AF-A0A183I5A4-F1
#
_entry.id   AF-A0A183I5A4-F1
#
_cell.length_a   1.000
_cell.length_b   1.000
_cell.length_c   1.000
_cell.angle_alpha   90.00
_cell.angle_beta   90.00
_cell.angle_gamma   90.00
#
_symmetry.space_group_name_H-M   'P 1'
#
loop_
_entity.id
_entity.type
_entity.pdbx_description
1 polymer ?
#
loop_
_entity_poly.entity_id
_entity_poly.type
_entity_poly.pdbx_seq_one_letter_code
_entity_poly.pdbx_strand_id
1 'polypeptide(L)'
;MSRIEEKLELCFKNGNYYEAHQIYRTLYNRMSNQGKWQELQNMLYSGVLRLLAEKEMASAIDLAELFVDTLEKSKTPVSSVVLDRFEKVGLHISFYYLFLMNANKKNLNLYE
;
A
#
# COMPACT_ATOMS: atom_id res chain seq x y z
N MET A 1 11.94 -18.92 -0.16
CA MET A 1 11.05 -17.87 -0.72
C MET A 1 10.21 -18.49 -1.81
N SER A 2 8.98 -18.01 -2.00
CA SER A 2 8.17 -18.41 -3.16
C SER A 2 8.67 -17.72 -4.43
N ARG A 3 8.47 -18.33 -5.61
CA ARG A 3 8.84 -17.72 -6.92
C ARG A 3 8.27 -16.30 -7.11
N ILE A 4 7.13 -16.02 -6.47
CA ILE A 4 6.46 -14.73 -6.53
C ILE A 4 7.14 -13.70 -5.61
N GLU A 5 7.55 -14.10 -4.40
CA GLU A 5 8.37 -13.27 -3.52
C GLU A 5 9.68 -12.88 -4.22
N GLU A 6 10.38 -13.85 -4.82
CA GLU A 6 11.62 -13.58 -5.57
C GLU A 6 11.38 -12.59 -6.71
N LYS A 7 10.26 -12.72 -7.43
CA LYS A 7 9.90 -11.78 -8.50
C LYS A 7 9.61 -10.38 -7.96
N LEU A 8 8.88 -10.27 -6.85
CA LEU A 8 8.64 -8.98 -6.20
C LEU A 8 9.96 -8.35 -5.74
N GLU A 9 10.85 -9.11 -5.10
CA GLU A 9 12.17 -8.61 -4.69
C GLU A 9 12.98 -8.08 -5.88
N LEU A 10 12.98 -8.80 -7.00
CA LEU A 10 13.64 -8.35 -8.22
C LEU A 10 13.01 -7.06 -8.77
N CYS A 11 11.68 -6.93 -8.74
CA CYS A 11 11.01 -5.71 -9.17
C CYS A 11 11.45 -4.51 -8.32
N PHE A 12 11.43 -4.62 -6.99
CA PHE A 12 11.87 -3.54 -6.10
C PHE A 12 13.36 -3.22 -6.27
N LYS A 13 14.22 -4.23 -6.34
CA LYS A 13 15.67 -4.04 -6.54
C LYS A 13 15.99 -3.30 -7.85
N ASN A 14 15.18 -3.51 -8.88
CA ASN A 14 15.40 -2.93 -10.21
C ASN A 14 14.63 -1.60 -10.42
N GLY A 15 13.86 -1.12 -9.43
CA GLY A 15 13.01 0.07 -9.58
C GLY A 15 11.75 -0.14 -10.42
N ASN A 16 11.37 -1.40 -10.69
CA ASN A 16 10.18 -1.76 -11.46
C ASN A 16 8.94 -1.77 -10.56
N TYR A 17 8.64 -0.62 -9.94
CA TYR A 17 7.61 -0.53 -8.90
C TYR A 17 6.19 -0.68 -9.45
N TYR A 18 5.95 -0.21 -10.67
CA TYR A 18 4.67 -0.42 -11.35
C TYR A 18 4.40 -1.91 -11.57
N GLU A 19 5.41 -2.68 -12.02
CA GLU A 19 5.29 -4.12 -12.17
C GLU A 19 5.07 -4.82 -10.83
N ALA A 20 5.76 -4.39 -9.76
CA ALA A 20 5.52 -4.91 -8.41
C ALA A 20 4.07 -4.67 -7.99
N HIS A 21 3.56 -3.45 -8.20
CA HIS A 21 2.18 -3.07 -7.93
C HIS A 21 1.17 -3.95 -8.69
N GLN A 22 1.38 -4.18 -9.98
CA GLN A 22 0.50 -5.06 -10.77
C GLN A 22 0.52 -6.51 -10.30
N ILE A 23 1.66 -7.01 -9.82
CA ILE A 23 1.76 -8.34 -9.21
C ILE A 23 0.91 -8.39 -7.93
N TYR A 24 1.00 -7.38 -7.05
CA TYR A 24 0.16 -7.33 -5.85
C TYR A 24 -1.35 -7.32 -6.17
N ARG A 25 -1.80 -6.53 -7.17
CA ARG A 25 -3.21 -6.53 -7.60
C ARG A 25 -3.66 -7.90 -8.12
N THR A 26 -2.80 -8.59 -8.86
CA THR A 26 -3.07 -9.95 -9.35
C THR A 26 -3.20 -10.94 -8.19
N LEU A 27 -2.31 -10.84 -7.20
CA LEU A 27 -2.32 -11.68 -6.00
C LEU A 27 -3.56 -11.44 -5.15
N TYR A 28 -3.97 -10.18 -4.99
CA TYR A 28 -5.20 -9.81 -4.29
C TYR A 28 -6.41 -10.53 -4.88
N ASN A 29 -6.62 -10.46 -6.19
CA ASN A 29 -7.76 -11.13 -6.84
C ASN A 29 -7.71 -12.64 -6.61
N ARG A 30 -6.55 -13.25 -6.84
CA ARG A 30 -6.37 -14.71 -6.71
C ARG A 30 -6.58 -15.19 -5.27
N MET A 31 -5.97 -14.53 -4.30
CA MET A 31 -6.01 -14.94 -2.89
C MET A 31 -7.35 -14.63 -2.23
N SER A 32 -8.01 -13.55 -2.64
CA SER A 32 -9.39 -13.25 -2.23
C SER A 32 -10.34 -14.36 -2.67
N ASN A 33 -10.23 -14.81 -3.92
CA ASN A 33 -11.04 -15.93 -4.44
C ASN A 33 -10.77 -17.26 -3.72
N GLN A 34 -9.58 -17.42 -3.12
CA GLN A 34 -9.21 -18.59 -2.33
C GLN A 34 -9.55 -18.45 -0.84
N GLY A 35 -10.07 -17.30 -0.40
CA GLY A 35 -10.34 -17.04 1.01
C GLY A 35 -9.09 -16.95 1.89
N LYS A 36 -7.90 -16.71 1.31
CA LYS A 36 -6.61 -16.65 2.02
C LYS A 36 -6.40 -15.29 2.68
N TRP A 37 -7.35 -14.88 3.52
CA TRP A 37 -7.47 -13.52 4.03
C TRP A 37 -6.27 -13.08 4.87
N GLN A 38 -5.82 -13.90 5.82
CA GLN A 38 -4.74 -13.53 6.73
C GLN A 38 -3.39 -13.36 6.00
N GLU A 39 -3.09 -14.26 5.06
CA GLU A 39 -1.90 -14.18 4.21
C GLU A 39 -1.96 -12.94 3.31
N LEU A 40 -3.13 -12.69 2.71
CA LEU A 40 -3.34 -11.54 1.84
C LEU A 40 -3.18 -10.21 2.58
N GLN A 41 -3.74 -10.10 3.79
CA GLN A 41 -3.57 -8.91 4.64
C GLN A 41 -2.10 -8.63 4.93
N ASN A 42 -1.33 -9.65 5.31
CA ASN A 42 0.10 -9.50 5.60
C ASN A 42 0.89 -9.10 4.35
N MET A 43 0.56 -9.71 3.22
CA MET A 43 1.19 -9.40 1.93
C MET A 43 0.93 -7.95 1.51
N LEU A 44 -0.33 -7.50 1.53
CA LEU A 44 -0.70 -6.15 1.11
C LEU A 44 -0.11 -5.10 2.05
N TYR A 45 -0.21 -5.30 3.37
CA TYR A 45 0.39 -4.38 4.34
C TYR A 45 1.91 -4.22 4.10
N SER A 46 2.63 -5.32 3.91
CA SER A 46 4.06 -5.28 3.56
C SER A 46 4.32 -4.55 2.24
N GLY A 47 3.51 -4.82 1.21
CA GLY A 47 3.60 -4.15 -0.09
C GLY A 47 3.40 -2.64 -0.02
N VAL A 48 2.42 -2.18 0.76
CA VAL A 48 2.16 -0.75 1.01
C VAL A 48 3.40 -0.09 1.61
N LEU A 49 3.97 -0.65 2.68
CA LEU A 49 5.15 -0.06 3.34
C LEU A 49 6.36 0.01 2.41
N ARG A 50 6.56 -1.02 1.57
CA ARG A 50 7.65 -1.04 0.59
C ARG A 50 7.48 0.06 -0.47
N LEU A 51 6.28 0.22 -1.02
CA LEU A 51 6.00 1.27 -2.01
C LEU A 51 6.13 2.68 -1.40
N LEU A 52 5.69 2.87 -0.16
CA LEU A 52 5.88 4.13 0.57
C LEU A 52 7.38 4.46 0.76
N ALA A 53 8.21 3.47 1.10
CA ALA A 53 9.64 3.65 1.26
C ALA A 53 10.33 4.11 -0.05
N GLU A 54 9.83 3.65 -1.19
CA GLU A 54 10.30 4.02 -2.53
C GLU A 54 9.61 5.28 -3.09
N LYS A 55 8.75 5.95 -2.29
CA LYS A 55 7.96 7.15 -2.66
C LYS A 55 6.94 6.93 -3.79
N GLU A 56 6.54 5.69 -4.03
CA GLU A 56 5.52 5.29 -5.01
C GLU A 56 4.12 5.44 -4.42
N MET A 57 3.73 6.68 -4.15
CA MET A 57 2.54 7.02 -3.36
C MET A 57 1.24 6.54 -4.00
N ALA A 58 1.09 6.69 -5.32
CA ALA A 58 -0.14 6.29 -6.02
C ALA A 58 -0.38 4.77 -5.91
N SER A 59 0.67 3.98 -6.15
CA SER A 59 0.61 2.53 -5.99
C SER A 59 0.44 2.11 -4.52
N ALA A 60 1.06 2.82 -3.58
CA ALA A 60 0.90 2.57 -2.16
C ALA A 60 -0.54 2.81 -1.68
N ILE A 61 -1.18 3.90 -2.12
CA ILE A 61 -2.58 4.22 -1.80
C ILE A 61 -3.52 3.17 -2.37
N ASP A 62 -3.33 2.78 -3.64
CA ASP A 62 -4.14 1.71 -4.26
C ASP A 62 -4.01 0.38 -3.49
N LEU A 63 -2.79 -0.01 -3.08
CA LEU A 63 -2.62 -1.22 -2.26
C LEU A 63 -3.20 -1.07 -0.85
N ALA A 64 -3.21 0.14 -0.28
CA ALA A 64 -3.84 0.41 1.01
C ALA A 64 -5.36 0.24 0.93
N GLU A 65 -6.00 0.72 -0.15
CA GLU A 65 -7.43 0.49 -0.40
C GLU A 65 -7.74 -1.01 -0.49
N LEU A 66 -6.91 -1.80 -1.20
CA LEU A 66 -7.05 -3.25 -1.26
C LEU A 66 -6.86 -3.92 0.11
N PHE A 67 -5.96 -3.40 0.95
CA PHE A 67 -5.77 -3.89 2.32
C PHE A 67 -7.04 -3.67 3.16
N VAL A 68 -7.65 -2.48 3.08
CA VAL A 68 -8.92 -2.17 3.78
C VAL A 68 -10.07 -3.06 3.29
N ASP A 69 -10.23 -3.18 1.97
CA ASP A 69 -11.24 -4.07 1.38
C ASP A 69 -11.04 -5.53 1.81
N THR A 70 -9.79 -5.98 1.93
CA THR A 70 -9.48 -7.33 2.44
C THR A 70 -9.94 -7.50 3.89
N LEU A 71 -9.74 -6.49 4.75
CA LEU A 71 -10.21 -6.52 6.14
C LEU A 71 -11.74 -6.58 6.23
N GLU A 72 -12.43 -5.80 5.39
CA GLU A 72 -13.89 -5.78 5.31
C GLU A 72 -14.45 -7.14 4.84
N LYS A 73 -13.97 -7.66 3.70
CA LYS A 73 -14.42 -8.94 3.13
C LYS A 73 -14.18 -10.13 4.05
N SER A 74 -13.08 -10.10 4.79
CA SER A 74 -12.74 -11.14 5.76
C SER A 74 -13.45 -10.99 7.10
N LYS A 75 -14.24 -9.92 7.29
CA LYS A 75 -14.89 -9.57 8.56
C LYS A 75 -13.88 -9.54 9.72
N THR A 76 -12.69 -9.02 9.45
CA THR A 76 -11.62 -9.00 10.44
C THR A 76 -12.03 -8.13 11.63
N PRO A 77 -12.00 -8.65 12.87
CA PRO A 77 -12.34 -7.86 14.04
C PRO A 77 -11.37 -6.69 14.23
N VAL A 78 -11.89 -5.57 14.73
CA VAL A 78 -11.05 -4.47 15.19
C VAL A 78 -10.19 -4.97 16.35
N SER A 79 -8.88 -4.81 16.21
CA SER A 79 -7.89 -5.19 17.22
C SER A 79 -6.77 -4.15 17.23
N SER A 80 -5.98 -4.10 18.30
CA SER A 80 -4.81 -3.22 18.38
C SER A 80 -3.86 -3.42 17.20
N VAL A 81 -3.62 -4.66 16.78
CA VAL A 81 -2.75 -4.97 15.62
C VAL A 81 -3.29 -4.36 14.32
N VAL A 82 -4.60 -4.45 14.10
CA VAL A 82 -5.23 -3.86 12.90
C VAL A 82 -5.17 -2.34 12.96
N LEU A 83 -5.43 -1.75 14.12
CA LEU A 83 -5.35 -0.30 14.33
C LEU A 83 -3.92 0.23 14.13
N ASP A 84 -2.90 -0.44 14.68
CA ASP A 84 -1.49 -0.09 14.47
C ASP A 84 -1.10 -0.11 12.98
N ARG A 85 -1.59 -1.10 12.23
CA ARG A 85 -1.34 -1.20 10.78
C ARG A 85 -2.03 -0.06 10.04
N PHE A 86 -3.28 0.25 10.40
CA PHE A 86 -4.03 1.37 9.84
C PHE A 86 -3.37 2.71 10.13
N GLU A 87 -2.90 2.92 11.35
CA GLU A 87 -2.22 4.16 11.74
C GLU A 87 -0.93 4.34 10.94
N LYS A 88 -0.12 3.28 10.81
CA LYS A 88 1.09 3.34 9.99
C LYS A 88 0.78 3.69 8.53
N VAL A 89 -0.21 3.04 7.91
CA VAL A 89 -0.58 3.32 6.52
C VAL A 89 -1.23 4.71 6.37
N GLY A 90 -2.14 5.08 7.28
CA GLY A 90 -2.93 6.31 7.24
C GLY A 90 -2.10 7.57 7.51
N LEU A 91 -1.16 7.53 8.46
CA LEU A 91 -0.24 8.64 8.72
C LEU A 91 0.53 9.01 7.45
N HIS A 92 1.07 8.03 6.72
CA HIS A 92 1.81 8.30 5.49
C HIS A 92 0.96 8.95 4.39
N ILE A 93 -0.32 8.58 4.26
CA ILE A 93 -1.22 9.14 3.26
C ILE A 93 -1.68 10.55 3.66
N SER A 94 -2.07 10.78 4.92
CA SER A 94 -2.51 12.09 5.41
C SER A 94 -1.38 13.11 5.44
N PHE A 95 -0.15 12.73 5.80
CA PHE A 95 1.02 13.62 5.74
C PHE A 95 1.35 14.05 4.30
N TYR A 96 1.16 13.18 3.32
CA TYR A 96 1.35 13.53 1.91
C TYR A 96 0.32 14.54 1.40
N TYR A 97 -0.98 14.35 1.71
CA TYR A 97 -2.00 15.34 1.36
C TYR A 97 -1.72 16.70 2.01
N LEU A 98 -1.31 16.72 3.30
CA LEU A 98 -0.92 17.95 3.98
C LEU A 98 0.33 18.58 3.34
N PHE A 99 1.32 17.78 2.93
CA PHE A 99 2.51 18.23 2.21
C PHE A 99 2.14 18.86 0.85
N LEU A 100 1.31 18.21 0.04
CA LEU A 100 0.85 18.75 -1.24
C LEU A 100 0.03 20.03 -1.09
N MET A 101 -0.86 20.09 -0.09
CA MET A 101 -1.62 21.30 0.22
C MET A 101 -0.71 22.47 0.62
N ASN A 102 0.33 22.21 1.41
CA ASN A 102 1.30 23.23 1.82
C ASN A 102 2.28 23.61 0.70
N ALA A 103 2.67 22.67 -0.16
CA ALA A 103 3.50 22.92 -1.33
C ALA A 103 2.76 23.78 -2.37
N ASN A 104 1.48 23.50 -2.63
CA ASN A 104 0.67 24.33 -3.52
C ASN A 104 0.47 25.75 -2.99
N LYS A 105 0.25 25.93 -1.68
CA LYS A 105 0.17 27.28 -1.09
C LYS A 105 1.44 28.11 -1.28
N LYS A 106 2.62 27.49 -1.24
CA LYS A 106 3.89 28.20 -1.49
C LYS A 106 4.07 28.62 -2.95
N ASN A 107 3.52 27.86 -3.90
CA ASN A 107 3.61 28.18 -5.34
C ASN A 107 2.63 29.29 -5.77
N LEU A 108 1.53 29.52 -5.05
CA LEU A 108 0.64 30.66 -5.30
C LEU A 108 1.22 32.00 -4.80
N ASN A 109 2.09 31.98 -3.78
CA ASN A 109 2.69 33.19 -3.20
C ASN A 109 4.01 33.62 -3.90
N LEU A 110 4.34 33.05 -5.06
CA LEU A 110 5.49 33.45 -5.88
C LEU A 110 5.09 34.34 -7.07
N TYR A 111 3.80 34.69 -7.16
CA TYR A 111 3.23 35.58 -8.19
C TYR A 111 2.59 36.85 -7.60
N GLU A 112 2.84 37.15 -6.32
CA GLU A 112 2.58 38.46 -5.69
C GLU A 112 3.91 39.18 -5.41
#